data_AF-A0A9Q3F216-F1
#
_entry.id   AF-A0A9Q3F216-F1
#
_cell.length_a   1.000
_cell.length_b   1.000
_cell.length_c   1.000
_cell.angle_alpha   90.00
_cell.angle_beta   90.00
_cell.angle_gamma   90.00
#
_symmetry.space_group_name_H-M   'P 1'
#
loop_
_entity.id
_entity.type
_entity.pdbx_description
1 polymer ?
#
loop_
_entity_poly.entity_id
_entity_poly.type
_entity_poly.pdbx_seq_one_letter_code
_entity_poly.pdbx_strand_id
1 'polypeptide(L)'
;MEIEFKEGYQMLVSTLNLNNLKGPKKMRDSFLGPFTIIKFIGKNAVEVKLTEEFSRKHPVFPVILVKPYFQTEEDKFPSRKSTPPHQK
;
A
#
# COMPACT_ATOMS: atom_id res chain seq x y z
N MET A 1 5.86 15.86 11.28
CA MET A 1 4.64 15.03 11.31
C MET A 1 5.07 13.61 11.59
N GLU A 2 4.98 13.16 12.82
CA GLU A 2 4.97 11.73 13.11
C GLU A 2 3.62 11.20 12.62
N ILE A 3 3.65 10.28 11.66
CA ILE A 3 2.43 9.63 11.20
C ILE A 3 2.14 8.55 12.24
N GLU A 4 1.15 8.78 13.09
CA GLU A 4 0.63 7.75 13.98
C GLU A 4 -0.12 6.73 13.13
N PHE A 5 0.52 5.59 12.94
CA PHE A 5 -0.09 4.47 12.26
C PHE A 5 -1.09 3.82 13.24
N LYS A 6 -2.35 3.66 12.83
CA LYS A 6 -3.42 3.07 13.66
C LYS A 6 -4.14 1.96 12.91
N GLU A 7 -4.64 0.97 13.64
CA GLU A 7 -5.47 -0.10 13.08
C GLU A 7 -6.66 0.49 12.30
N GLY A 8 -6.97 -0.10 11.15
CA GLY A 8 -8.00 0.40 10.23
C GLY A 8 -7.50 1.43 9.21
N TYR A 9 -6.31 2.01 9.37
CA TYR A 9 -5.76 2.95 8.38
C TYR A 9 -5.29 2.22 7.13
N GLN A 10 -5.39 2.89 5.99
CA GLN A 10 -4.91 2.38 4.71
C GLN A 10 -3.48 2.81 4.45
N MET A 11 -2.67 1.87 3.96
CA MET A 11 -1.27 2.09 3.66
C MET A 11 -0.84 1.43 2.36
N LEU A 12 0.22 1.98 1.80
CA LEU A 12 0.93 1.43 0.67
C LEU A 12 2.19 0.71 1.14
N VAL A 13 2.46 -0.47 0.60
CA VAL A 13 3.62 -1.31 0.93
C VAL A 13 4.65 -1.23 -0.21
N SER A 14 5.90 -0.96 0.13
CA SER A 14 6.99 -0.85 -0.84
C SER A 14 7.31 -2.19 -1.50
N THR A 15 7.55 -2.15 -2.81
CA THR A 15 7.92 -3.32 -3.61
C THR A 15 9.43 -3.59 -3.66
N LEU A 16 10.26 -2.75 -3.03
CA LEU A 16 11.72 -2.79 -3.11
C LEU A 16 12.30 -4.19 -2.82
N ASN A 17 11.72 -4.90 -1.84
CA ASN A 17 12.17 -6.23 -1.41
C ASN A 17 11.23 -7.37 -1.85
N LEU A 18 10.28 -7.09 -2.75
CA LEU A 18 9.31 -8.07 -3.23
C LEU A 18 9.77 -8.69 -4.56
N ASN A 19 10.57 -9.75 -4.47
CA ASN A 19 11.16 -10.39 -5.66
C ASN A 19 10.13 -11.14 -6.53
N ASN A 20 9.09 -11.72 -5.92
CA ASN A 20 8.06 -12.53 -6.61
C ASN A 20 6.82 -11.71 -6.96
N LEU A 21 6.98 -10.55 -7.59
CA LEU A 21 5.85 -9.82 -8.20
C LEU A 21 5.77 -10.17 -9.69
N LYS A 22 4.59 -10.05 -10.30
CA LYS A 22 4.42 -10.28 -11.73
C LYS A 22 5.03 -9.13 -12.56
N GLY A 23 5.42 -9.41 -13.80
CA GLY A 23 5.89 -8.40 -14.78
C GLY A 23 7.36 -7.97 -14.66
N PRO A 24 7.88 -7.09 -15.53
CA PRO A 24 9.28 -6.63 -15.51
C PRO A 24 9.56 -5.61 -14.39
N LYS A 25 10.70 -5.71 -13.68
CA LYS A 25 11.05 -4.83 -12.54
C LYS A 25 10.92 -3.32 -12.83
N LYS A 26 11.22 -2.89 -14.06
CA LYS A 26 11.17 -1.47 -14.47
C LYS A 26 9.74 -0.92 -14.69
N MET A 27 8.75 -1.80 -14.91
CA MET A 27 7.35 -1.43 -15.13
C MET A 27 6.46 -1.65 -13.91
N ARG A 28 6.99 -2.24 -12.84
CA ARG A 28 6.23 -2.49 -11.62
C ARG A 28 6.10 -1.19 -10.82
N ASP A 29 4.96 -1.02 -10.17
CA ASP A 29 4.77 0.05 -9.21
C ASP A 29 5.77 -0.08 -8.05
N SER A 30 6.26 1.06 -7.57
CA SER A 30 7.16 1.12 -6.41
C SER A 30 6.45 0.77 -5.10
N PHE A 31 5.11 0.82 -5.11
CA PHE A 31 4.25 0.56 -3.96
C PHE A 31 3.00 -0.22 -4.40
N LEU A 32 2.49 -1.07 -3.51
CA LEU A 32 1.24 -1.83 -3.68
C LEU A 32 0.23 -1.45 -2.59
N GLY A 33 -1.05 -1.60 -2.90
CA GLY A 33 -2.15 -1.28 -1.98
C GLY A 33 -3.13 -0.29 -2.61
N PRO A 34 -4.08 0.25 -1.84
CA PRO A 34 -4.09 0.36 -0.38
C PRO A 34 -4.40 -0.94 0.37
N PHE A 35 -3.66 -1.19 1.46
CA PHE A 35 -3.92 -2.27 2.41
C PHE A 35 -4.28 -1.71 3.79
N THR A 36 -5.23 -2.35 4.45
CA THR A 36 -5.68 -1.94 5.78
C THR A 36 -4.78 -2.52 6.86
N ILE A 37 -4.33 -1.70 7.82
CA ILE A 37 -3.59 -2.18 9.00
C ILE A 37 -4.54 -3.00 9.87
N ILE A 38 -4.14 -4.24 10.17
CA ILE A 38 -4.84 -5.12 11.11
C ILE A 38 -4.31 -4.87 12.52
N LYS A 39 -2.99 -4.84 12.70
CA LYS A 39 -2.35 -4.63 14.02
C LYS A 39 -0.90 -4.15 13.92
N PHE A 40 -0.41 -3.57 15.02
CA PHE A 40 1.02 -3.30 15.21
C PHE A 40 1.72 -4.49 15.82
N ILE A 41 2.88 -4.83 15.25
CA ILE A 41 3.79 -5.82 15.83
C ILE A 41 4.95 -5.05 16.46
N GLY A 42 4.80 -4.77 17.76
CA GLY A 42 5.71 -3.91 18.49
C GLY A 42 5.74 -2.50 17.90
N LYS A 43 6.95 -1.93 17.78
CA LYS A 43 7.16 -0.57 17.25
C LYS A 43 7.63 -0.53 15.79
N ASN A 44 8.07 -1.67 15.27
CA ASN A 44 8.88 -1.71 14.03
C ASN A 44 8.17 -2.37 12.86
N ALA A 45 7.01 -3.01 13.07
CA ALA A 45 6.31 -3.74 12.03
C ALA A 45 4.79 -3.61 12.14
N VAL A 46 4.13 -3.74 11.00
CA VAL A 46 2.67 -3.68 10.86
C VAL A 46 2.19 -4.93 10.14
N GLU A 47 1.12 -5.52 10.63
CA GLU A 47 0.37 -6.54 9.89
C GLU A 47 -0.74 -5.86 9.10
N VAL A 48 -0.83 -6.15 7.80
CA VAL A 48 -1.83 -5.59 6.92
C VAL A 48 -2.70 -6.67 6.30
N LYS A 49 -3.93 -6.30 5.98
CA LYS A 49 -4.86 -7.16 5.24
C LYS A 49 -4.51 -7.12 3.75
N LEU A 50 -3.83 -8.16 3.30
CA LEU A 50 -3.52 -8.36 1.89
C LEU A 50 -4.77 -8.83 1.12
N THR A 51 -4.90 -8.39 -0.13
CA THR A 51 -5.93 -8.89 -1.05
C THR A 51 -5.58 -10.31 -1.51
N GLU A 52 -6.54 -11.04 -2.07
CA GLU A 52 -6.37 -12.45 -2.47
C GLU A 52 -5.18 -12.67 -3.41
N GLU A 53 -4.91 -11.73 -4.31
CA GLU A 53 -3.75 -11.75 -5.22
C GLU A 53 -2.42 -11.85 -4.47
N PHE A 54 -2.35 -11.24 -3.28
CA PHE A 54 -1.15 -11.20 -2.44
C PHE A 54 -1.24 -12.13 -1.22
N SER A 55 -2.27 -12.98 -1.12
CA SER A 55 -2.50 -13.88 0.02
C SER A 55 -1.32 -14.81 0.34
N ARG A 56 -0.50 -15.15 -0.66
CA ARG A 56 0.71 -15.98 -0.49
C ARG A 56 1.93 -15.19 0.02
N LYS A 57 1.83 -13.87 0.18
CA LYS A 57 2.89 -13.01 0.70
C LYS A 57 2.76 -12.88 2.21
N HIS A 58 3.88 -12.64 2.87
CA HIS A 58 3.87 -12.36 4.31
C HIS A 58 3.07 -11.07 4.58
N PRO A 59 2.06 -11.09 5.47
CA PRO A 59 1.21 -9.91 5.73
C PRO A 59 1.86 -8.89 6.64
N VAL A 60 3.00 -9.21 7.26
CA VAL A 60 3.74 -8.30 8.14
C VAL A 60 4.87 -7.61 7.38
N PHE A 61 4.92 -6.30 7.49
CA PHE A 61 5.94 -5.44 6.87
C PHE A 61 6.60 -4.52 7.90
N PRO A 62 7.91 -4.24 7.76
CA PRO A 62 8.57 -3.19 8.53
C PRO A 62 7.94 -1.82 8.29
N VAL A 63 7.87 -0.99 9.33
CA VAL A 63 7.33 0.38 9.27
C VAL A 63 8.10 1.25 8.26
N ILE A 64 9.38 0.97 8.02
CA ILE A 64 10.19 1.70 7.03
C ILE A 64 9.76 1.42 5.58
N LEU A 65 9.04 0.31 5.34
CA LEU A 65 8.61 -0.13 4.01
C LEU A 65 7.14 0.20 3.73
N VAL A 66 6.49 0.95 4.61
CA VAL A 66 5.09 1.35 4.44
C VAL A 66 4.94 2.87 4.40
N LYS A 67 3.90 3.33 3.72
CA LYS A 67 3.54 4.75 3.63
C LYS A 67 2.03 4.91 3.82
N PRO A 68 1.56 5.99 4.47
CA PRO A 68 0.14 6.27 4.54
C PRO A 68 -0.45 6.45 3.13
N TYR A 69 -1.64 5.88 2.91
CA TYR A 69 -2.41 6.12 1.71
C TYR A 69 -3.31 7.33 1.93
N PHE A 70 -3.11 8.39 1.13
CA PHE A 70 -3.98 9.55 1.13
C PHE A 70 -4.95 9.43 -0.04
N GLN A 71 -6.22 9.17 0.26
CA GLN A 71 -7.25 9.23 -0.76
C GLN A 71 -7.30 10.66 -1.32
N THR A 72 -7.41 10.78 -2.65
CA THR A 72 -7.56 12.09 -3.27
C THR A 72 -8.94 12.60 -2.89
N GLU A 73 -8.99 13.67 -2.08
CA GLU A 73 -10.21 14.40 -1.82
C GLU A 73 -10.64 15.09 -3.13
N GLU A 74 -11.74 14.62 -3.71
CA GLU A 74 -12.27 15.14 -4.98
C GLU A 74 -12.60 16.64 -4.86
N ASP A 75 -13.06 17.08 -3.69
CA ASP A 75 -13.34 18.48 -3.38
C ASP A 75 -12.11 19.39 -3.43
N LYS A 76 -10.92 18.87 -3.08
CA LYS A 76 -9.67 19.65 -3.09
C LYS A 76 -9.06 19.75 -4.48
N PHE A 77 -9.35 18.80 -5.37
CA PHE A 77 -8.77 18.74 -6.70
C PHE A 77 -9.80 18.29 -7.76
N PRO A 78 -10.81 19.13 -8.05
CA PRO A 78 -11.93 18.76 -8.93
C PRO A 78 -11.49 18.46 -10.38
N SER A 79 -10.31 18.94 -10.78
CA SER A 79 -9.74 18.70 -12.12
C SER A 79 -9.03 17.35 -12.25
N ARG A 80 -8.74 16.65 -11.16
CA ARG A 80 -7.97 15.40 -11.15
C ARG A 80 -8.93 14.21 -11.30
N LYS A 81 -9.45 13.96 -12.51
CA LYS A 81 -10.24 12.76 -12.78
C LYS A 81 -9.34 11.53 -12.68
N SER A 82 -9.64 10.57 -11.80
CA SER A 82 -9.03 9.25 -11.83
C SER A 82 -9.43 8.61 -13.17
N THR A 83 -8.52 8.59 -14.14
CA THR A 83 -8.80 7.85 -15.36
C THR A 83 -8.80 6.36 -14.97
N PRO A 84 -9.89 5.61 -15.20
CA PRO A 84 -9.88 4.17 -14.97
C PRO A 84 -8.71 3.56 -15.76
N PRO A 85 -8.05 2.50 -15.25
CA PRO A 85 -7.04 1.80 -16.03
C PRO A 85 -7.66 1.44 -17.38
N HIS A 86 -7.02 1.84 -18.48
CA HIS A 86 -7.49 1.59 -19.84
C HIS A 86 -7.86 0.10 -19.99
N GLN A 87 -9.16 -0.22 -19.99
CA GLN A 87 -9.65 -1.48 -20.52
C GLN A 87 -9.37 -1.44 -22.02
N LYS A 88 -8.46 -2.30 -22.47
CA LYS A 88 -8.23 -2.58 -23.88
C LYS A 88 -9.29 -3.55 -24.40
#